data_AF-A0A933YBK8-F1
#
_entry.id   AF-A0A933YBK8-F1
#
_cell.length_a   1.000
_cell.length_b   1.000
_cell.length_c   1.000
_cell.angle_alpha   90.00
_cell.angle_beta   90.00
_cell.angle_gamma   90.00
#
_symmetry.space_group_name_H-M   'P 1'
#
loop_
_entity.id
_entity.type
_entity.pdbx_description
1 polymer ?
#
loop_
_entity_poly.entity_id
_entity_poly.type
_entity_poly.pdbx_seq_one_letter_code
_entity_poly.pdbx_strand_id
1 'polypeptide(L)'
;AAIDMIAGPSELLVLADATARAEFIAADLLSQAEHDPDAQVVLVTTDARLAETIVSLIPSYAQSLPRRAIIERSLAHSFVVVANSMEDAIAFANQYAPEHLSIQVANEDAVLQHISHAGSVFVGPCAPVAAGDYASGTNHTLPTAGTARFYSGVSIDSFQKSITFQRLSREGLVRLAPTLKTLAAAEGLEAHKRAVEIRERS
;
A
#
# COMPACT_ATOMS: atom_id res chain seq x y z
N ALA A 1 12.14 -21.37 5.43
CA ALA A 1 12.37 -19.92 5.64
C ALA A 1 11.14 -19.19 5.16
N ALA A 2 10.77 -18.08 5.80
CA ALA A 2 9.72 -17.17 5.33
C ALA A 2 10.39 -15.87 4.86
N ILE A 3 9.70 -15.13 3.99
CA ILE A 3 10.05 -13.78 3.56
C ILE A 3 8.91 -12.84 3.99
N ASP A 4 9.21 -11.56 4.12
CA ASP A 4 8.24 -10.50 4.39
C ASP A 4 7.27 -10.30 3.22
N MET A 5 7.78 -10.06 2.01
CA MET A 5 7.00 -9.86 0.79
C MET A 5 7.82 -10.14 -0.48
N ILE A 6 7.15 -10.21 -1.63
CA ILE A 6 7.83 -10.22 -2.93
C ILE A 6 7.93 -8.77 -3.40
N ALA A 7 9.15 -8.25 -3.49
CA ALA A 7 9.40 -6.92 -4.03
C ALA A 7 9.56 -6.96 -5.56
N GLY A 8 8.84 -6.07 -6.25
CA GLY A 8 9.06 -5.65 -7.63
C GLY A 8 9.71 -4.26 -7.71
N PRO A 9 9.68 -3.61 -8.89
CA PRO A 9 10.21 -2.26 -9.06
C PRO A 9 9.52 -1.25 -8.15
N SER A 10 10.25 -0.23 -7.71
CA SER A 10 9.72 0.80 -6.81
C SER A 10 8.80 1.76 -7.55
N GLU A 11 7.78 2.27 -6.87
CA GLU A 11 6.67 3.01 -7.47
C GLU A 11 6.30 4.26 -6.66
N LEU A 12 5.98 5.34 -7.37
CA LEU A 12 5.31 6.52 -6.79
C LEU A 12 4.11 6.89 -7.66
N LEU A 13 2.94 7.02 -7.04
CA LEU A 13 1.78 7.64 -7.64
C LEU A 13 1.48 8.96 -6.93
N VAL A 14 1.31 10.05 -7.69
CA VAL A 14 0.92 11.35 -7.17
C VAL A 14 -0.51 11.67 -7.61
N LEU A 15 -1.42 11.82 -6.64
CA LEU A 15 -2.76 12.38 -6.85
C LEU A 15 -2.71 13.89 -6.67
N ALA A 16 -3.13 14.65 -7.69
CA ALA A 16 -3.06 16.10 -7.66
C ALA A 16 -4.30 16.79 -8.22
N ASP A 17 -4.70 17.92 -7.63
CA ASP A 17 -5.69 18.84 -8.19
C ASP A 17 -5.04 20.17 -8.59
N ALA A 18 -5.84 21.09 -9.14
CA ALA A 18 -5.37 22.40 -9.62
C ALA A 18 -4.68 23.28 -8.55
N THR A 19 -4.78 22.96 -7.26
CA THR A 19 -4.12 23.70 -6.18
C THR A 19 -2.68 23.23 -5.92
N ALA A 20 -2.29 22.09 -6.49
CA ALA A 20 -0.97 21.52 -6.31
C ALA A 20 0.12 22.37 -6.97
N ARG A 21 1.32 22.31 -6.40
CA ARG A 21 2.50 22.99 -6.94
C ARG A 21 3.26 22.08 -7.90
N ALA A 22 3.32 22.47 -9.17
CA ALA A 22 3.97 21.69 -10.21
C ALA A 22 5.44 21.38 -9.90
N GLU A 23 6.17 22.31 -9.28
CA GLU A 23 7.57 22.13 -8.93
C GLU A 23 7.77 21.06 -7.85
N PHE A 24 6.84 20.95 -6.91
CA PHE A 24 6.91 19.97 -5.82
C PHE A 24 6.66 18.57 -6.38
N ILE A 25 5.62 18.42 -7.20
CA ILE A 25 5.31 17.14 -7.85
C ILE A 25 6.43 16.71 -8.78
N ALA A 26 6.98 17.62 -9.60
CA ALA A 26 8.10 17.30 -10.48
C ALA A 26 9.33 16.81 -9.69
N ALA A 27 9.61 17.40 -8.52
CA ALA A 27 10.69 16.97 -7.64
C ALA A 27 10.44 15.57 -7.06
N ASP A 28 9.23 15.29 -6.55
CA ASP A 28 8.87 13.97 -6.00
C ASP A 28 8.90 12.86 -7.07
N LEU A 29 8.39 13.14 -8.28
CA LEU A 29 8.46 12.20 -9.40
C LEU A 29 9.92 11.89 -9.75
N LEU A 30 10.81 12.89 -9.75
CA LEU A 30 12.22 12.68 -10.05
C LEU A 30 12.95 11.94 -8.92
N SER A 31 12.62 12.19 -7.65
CA SER A 31 13.25 11.49 -6.52
C SER A 31 12.95 10.00 -6.54
N GLN A 32 11.75 9.60 -6.97
CA GLN A 32 11.46 8.18 -7.16
C GLN A 32 12.11 7.64 -8.44
N ALA A 33 12.06 8.38 -9.55
CA ALA A 33 12.61 7.91 -10.83
C ALA A 33 14.13 7.68 -10.80
N GLU A 34 14.87 8.30 -9.87
CA GLU A 34 16.30 8.08 -9.73
C GLU A 34 16.67 6.80 -9.00
N HIS A 35 15.73 6.11 -8.32
CA HIS A 35 16.03 4.93 -7.52
C HIS A 35 16.58 3.76 -8.34
N ASP A 36 15.84 3.37 -9.37
CA ASP A 36 16.11 2.19 -10.19
C ASP A 36 15.63 2.44 -11.63
N PRO A 37 16.33 1.95 -12.68
CA PRO A 37 15.90 2.15 -14.05
C PRO A 37 14.55 1.52 -14.37
N ASP A 38 14.07 0.55 -13.58
CA ASP A 38 12.77 -0.08 -13.73
C ASP A 38 11.71 0.55 -12.79
N ALA A 39 12.08 1.52 -11.94
CA ALA A 39 11.14 2.27 -11.11
C ALA A 39 10.08 2.97 -11.97
N GLN A 40 8.85 3.13 -11.47
CA GLN A 40 7.75 3.75 -12.20
C GLN A 40 7.15 4.91 -11.42
N VAL A 41 6.95 6.04 -12.10
CA VAL A 41 6.26 7.19 -11.51
C VAL A 41 4.99 7.51 -12.29
N VAL A 42 3.92 7.81 -11.57
CA VAL A 42 2.61 8.05 -12.15
C VAL A 42 2.04 9.34 -11.59
N LEU A 43 1.66 10.26 -12.48
CA LEU A 43 0.87 11.43 -12.10
C LEU A 43 -0.59 11.16 -12.44
N VAL A 44 -1.49 11.33 -11.48
CA VAL A 44 -2.94 11.27 -11.71
C VAL A 44 -3.53 12.60 -11.27
N THR A 45 -4.11 13.34 -12.20
CA THR A 45 -4.67 14.66 -11.91
C THR A 45 -5.97 14.92 -12.63
N THR A 46 -6.79 15.81 -12.08
CA THR A 46 -8.00 16.33 -12.74
C THR A 46 -7.74 17.58 -13.58
N ASP A 47 -6.52 18.13 -13.55
CA ASP A 47 -6.15 19.35 -14.27
C ASP A 47 -5.11 19.07 -15.37
N ALA A 48 -5.55 19.15 -16.63
CA ALA A 48 -4.70 18.95 -17.79
C ALA A 48 -3.56 19.99 -17.91
N ARG A 49 -3.78 21.24 -17.48
CA ARG A 49 -2.76 22.30 -17.54
C ARG A 49 -1.69 22.06 -16.49
N LEU A 50 -2.08 21.59 -15.32
CA LEU A 50 -1.13 21.16 -14.29
C LEU A 50 -0.26 20.01 -14.81
N ALA A 51 -0.87 19.00 -15.42
CA ALA A 51 -0.14 17.88 -16.05
C ALA A 51 0.89 18.36 -17.08
N GLU A 52 0.48 19.22 -18.03
CA GLU A 52 1.37 19.80 -19.03
C GLU A 52 2.53 20.58 -18.39
N THR A 53 2.22 21.36 -17.35
CA THR A 53 3.22 22.16 -16.63
C THR A 53 4.25 21.23 -15.97
N ILE A 54 3.81 20.21 -15.24
CA ILE A 54 4.71 19.25 -14.57
C ILE A 54 5.60 18.55 -15.60
N VAL A 55 5.02 18.01 -16.68
CA VAL A 55 5.78 17.33 -17.75
C VAL A 55 6.83 18.27 -18.37
N SER A 56 6.51 19.55 -18.53
CA SER A 56 7.46 20.53 -19.08
C SER A 56 8.65 20.84 -18.16
N LEU A 57 8.48 20.69 -16.84
CA LEU A 57 9.55 20.93 -15.84
C LEU A 57 10.55 19.79 -15.78
N ILE A 58 10.09 18.54 -15.96
CA ILE A 58 10.88 17.32 -15.78
C ILE A 58 12.23 17.36 -16.51
N PRO A 59 12.33 17.67 -17.82
CA PRO A 59 13.62 17.69 -18.52
C PRO A 59 14.63 18.66 -17.91
N SER A 60 14.17 19.85 -17.50
CA SER A 60 15.02 20.88 -16.92
C SER A 60 15.55 20.48 -15.54
N TYR A 61 14.71 19.86 -14.71
CA TYR A 61 15.07 19.43 -13.35
C TYR A 61 15.99 18.21 -13.42
N ALA A 62 15.72 17.27 -14.32
CA ALA A 62 16.53 16.08 -14.53
C ALA A 62 17.92 16.39 -15.11
N GLN A 63 18.09 17.50 -15.85
CA GLN A 63 19.34 17.82 -16.54
C GLN A 63 20.54 17.91 -15.58
N SER A 64 20.35 18.44 -14.38
CA SER A 64 21.41 18.59 -13.37
C SER A 64 21.60 17.39 -12.45
N LEU A 65 20.73 16.37 -12.53
CA LEU A 65 20.77 15.24 -11.61
C LEU A 65 21.84 14.22 -12.00
N PRO A 66 22.69 13.75 -11.06
CA PRO A 66 23.78 12.82 -11.36
C PRO A 66 23.31 11.48 -11.95
N ARG A 67 22.11 11.02 -11.57
CA ARG A 67 21.52 9.74 -12.01
C ARG A 67 20.61 9.90 -13.23
N ARG A 68 20.79 10.94 -14.04
CA ARG A 68 19.94 11.26 -15.22
C ARG A 68 19.66 10.07 -16.15
N ALA A 69 20.65 9.23 -16.46
CA ALA A 69 20.44 8.08 -17.33
C ALA A 69 19.47 7.03 -16.75
N ILE A 70 19.42 6.91 -15.42
CA ILE A 70 18.47 6.04 -14.72
C ILE A 70 17.07 6.66 -14.76
N ILE A 71 16.99 7.95 -14.44
CA ILE A 71 15.75 8.73 -14.52
C ILE A 71 15.13 8.62 -15.92
N GLU A 72 15.89 8.84 -16.98
CA GLU A 72 15.40 8.76 -18.36
C GLU A 72 14.85 7.36 -18.71
N ARG A 73 15.42 6.29 -18.14
CA ARG A 73 14.91 4.93 -18.32
C ARG A 73 13.61 4.70 -17.52
N SER A 74 13.58 5.09 -16.25
CA SER A 74 12.38 5.01 -15.41
C SER A 74 11.21 5.80 -16.00
N LEU A 75 11.49 7.00 -16.53
CA LEU A 75 10.49 7.85 -17.16
C LEU A 75 9.92 7.25 -18.46
N ALA A 76 10.64 6.36 -19.15
CA ALA A 76 10.21 5.79 -20.43
C ALA A 76 8.97 4.88 -20.29
N HIS A 77 8.73 4.31 -19.12
CA HIS A 77 7.51 3.54 -18.79
C HIS A 77 6.67 4.21 -17.70
N SER A 78 6.98 5.45 -17.34
CA SER A 78 6.15 6.30 -16.48
C SER A 78 5.08 7.00 -17.30
N PHE A 79 3.97 7.40 -16.68
CA PHE A 79 2.85 7.97 -17.43
C PHE A 79 2.01 8.95 -16.60
N VAL A 80 1.23 9.76 -17.32
CA VAL A 80 0.29 10.73 -16.74
C VAL A 80 -1.12 10.32 -17.08
N VAL A 81 -2.01 10.36 -16.09
CA VAL A 81 -3.45 10.15 -16.23
C VAL A 81 -4.15 11.47 -15.92
N VAL A 82 -4.87 12.00 -16.91
CA VAL A 82 -5.80 13.10 -16.69
C VAL A 82 -7.20 12.50 -16.48
N ALA A 83 -7.65 12.48 -15.24
CA ALA A 83 -8.95 11.94 -14.84
C ALA A 83 -10.06 12.97 -14.99
N ASN A 84 -11.30 12.52 -15.24
CA ASN A 84 -12.45 13.44 -15.38
C ASN A 84 -12.90 14.02 -14.03
N SER A 85 -12.59 13.32 -12.94
CA SER A 85 -12.97 13.70 -11.58
C SER A 85 -11.96 13.16 -10.57
N MET A 86 -11.98 13.70 -9.34
CA MET A 86 -11.14 13.19 -8.25
C MET A 86 -11.59 11.78 -7.82
N GLU A 87 -12.88 11.45 -8.00
CA GLU A 87 -13.40 10.12 -7.74
C GLU A 87 -12.81 9.08 -8.70
N ASP A 88 -12.71 9.41 -10.00
CA ASP A 88 -12.03 8.59 -11.00
C ASP A 88 -10.52 8.46 -10.70
N ALA A 89 -9.89 9.55 -10.25
CA ALA A 89 -8.48 9.56 -9.87
C ALA A 89 -8.20 8.63 -8.68
N ILE A 90 -9.05 8.68 -7.65
CA ILE A 90 -8.99 7.79 -6.48
C ILE A 90 -9.23 6.34 -6.90
N ALA A 91 -10.24 6.09 -7.74
CA ALA A 91 -10.53 4.76 -8.25
C ALA A 91 -9.33 4.17 -9.01
N PHE A 92 -8.66 4.99 -9.82
CA PHE A 92 -7.41 4.63 -10.48
C PHE A 92 -6.31 4.31 -9.46
N ALA A 93 -6.07 5.17 -8.47
CA ALA A 93 -5.03 4.95 -7.46
C ALA A 93 -5.25 3.64 -6.68
N ASN A 94 -6.49 3.36 -6.29
CA ASN A 94 -6.86 2.09 -5.64
C ASN A 94 -6.70 0.88 -6.58
N GLN A 95 -6.97 1.06 -7.86
CA GLN A 95 -6.73 -0.01 -8.85
C GLN A 95 -5.24 -0.20 -9.15
N TYR A 96 -4.45 0.85 -9.07
CA TYR A 96 -3.01 0.78 -9.27
C TYR A 96 -2.32 0.13 -8.05
N ALA A 97 -2.78 0.48 -6.84
CA ALA A 97 -2.27 0.01 -5.55
C ALA A 97 -0.74 0.27 -5.40
N PRO A 98 -0.34 1.56 -5.40
CA PRO A 98 1.07 1.95 -5.46
C PRO A 98 1.83 1.61 -4.18
N GLU A 99 3.14 1.45 -4.32
CA GLU A 99 4.07 1.43 -3.17
C GLU A 99 3.99 2.73 -2.36
N HIS A 100 4.24 3.87 -3.01
CA HIS A 100 4.11 5.20 -2.40
C HIS A 100 2.97 5.98 -3.07
N LEU A 101 2.09 6.58 -2.25
CA LEU A 101 1.02 7.47 -2.70
C LEU A 101 1.24 8.88 -2.14
N SER A 102 1.47 9.88 -3.00
CA SER A 102 1.49 11.30 -2.61
C SER A 102 0.17 11.96 -2.95
N ILE A 103 -0.44 12.65 -2.00
CA ILE A 103 -1.72 13.35 -2.13
C ILE A 103 -1.48 14.85 -2.04
N GLN A 104 -1.60 15.54 -3.17
CA GLN A 104 -1.34 16.97 -3.34
C GLN A 104 -2.62 17.68 -3.80
N VAL A 105 -3.60 17.80 -2.90
CA VAL A 105 -4.95 18.33 -3.20
C VAL A 105 -5.40 19.32 -2.13
N ALA A 106 -6.42 20.11 -2.42
CA ALA A 106 -6.95 21.09 -1.46
C ALA A 106 -7.69 20.45 -0.28
N ASN A 107 -8.39 19.35 -0.50
CA ASN A 107 -9.18 18.65 0.52
C ASN A 107 -8.66 17.21 0.72
N GLU A 108 -7.59 17.12 1.51
CA GLU A 108 -6.86 15.88 1.79
C GLU A 108 -7.75 14.82 2.46
N ASP A 109 -8.54 15.22 3.46
CA ASP A 109 -9.43 14.31 4.22
C ASP A 109 -10.46 13.62 3.32
N ALA A 110 -11.02 14.35 2.34
CA ALA A 110 -11.98 13.79 1.40
C ALA A 110 -11.35 12.71 0.51
N VAL A 111 -10.08 12.85 0.14
CA VAL A 111 -9.36 11.83 -0.64
C VAL A 111 -8.98 10.64 0.25
N LEU A 112 -8.41 10.91 1.43
CA LEU A 112 -7.91 9.89 2.35
C LEU A 112 -8.98 8.88 2.77
N GLN A 113 -10.22 9.34 2.99
CA GLN A 113 -11.34 8.45 3.36
C GLN A 113 -11.66 7.38 2.32
N HIS A 114 -11.22 7.55 1.08
CA HIS A 114 -11.50 6.65 -0.03
C HIS A 114 -10.26 5.88 -0.50
N ILE A 115 -9.08 6.09 0.09
CA ILE A 115 -7.90 5.29 -0.20
C ILE A 115 -8.02 3.93 0.50
N SER A 116 -8.01 2.86 -0.31
CA SER A 116 -8.09 1.47 0.12
C SER A 116 -6.77 0.72 -0.04
N HIS A 117 -5.92 1.13 -1.00
CA HIS A 117 -4.69 0.43 -1.34
C HIS A 117 -3.53 1.41 -1.62
N ALA A 118 -2.53 1.38 -0.74
CA ALA A 118 -1.22 2.01 -0.91
C ALA A 118 -0.25 1.39 0.12
N GLY A 119 1.04 1.32 -0.18
CA GLY A 119 2.05 0.87 0.79
C GLY A 119 2.27 1.91 1.89
N SER A 120 2.56 3.15 1.50
CA SER A 120 2.67 4.32 2.38
C SER A 120 2.07 5.55 1.71
N VAL A 121 1.48 6.45 2.52
CA VAL A 121 0.74 7.63 2.05
C VAL A 121 1.38 8.91 2.59
N PHE A 122 1.62 9.87 1.71
CA PHE A 122 2.20 11.18 1.97
C PHE A 122 1.16 12.24 1.67
N VAL A 123 0.89 13.12 2.64
CA VAL A 123 -0.27 14.01 2.59
C VAL A 123 0.18 15.47 2.65
N GLY A 124 -0.17 16.21 1.60
CA GLY A 124 0.01 17.65 1.52
C GLY A 124 1.39 18.09 1.01
N PRO A 125 1.55 19.40 0.76
CA PRO A 125 2.71 19.96 0.06
C PRO A 125 4.02 19.94 0.86
N CYS A 126 3.96 19.61 2.15
CA CYS A 126 5.12 19.56 3.03
C CYS A 126 5.58 18.11 3.34
N ALA A 127 5.00 17.11 2.69
CA ALA A 127 5.30 15.70 2.89
C ALA A 127 5.94 15.09 1.63
N PRO A 128 7.20 15.42 1.29
CA PRO A 128 7.89 14.77 0.19
C PRO A 128 8.13 13.29 0.52
N VAL A 129 8.20 12.44 -0.51
CA VAL A 129 8.41 10.98 -0.33
C VAL A 129 9.70 10.69 0.45
N ALA A 130 10.74 11.47 0.17
CA ALA A 130 12.03 11.39 0.86
C ALA A 130 11.92 11.54 2.40
N ALA A 131 10.90 12.23 2.92
CA ALA A 131 10.69 12.29 4.37
C ALA A 131 10.39 10.89 4.95
N GLY A 132 9.57 10.10 4.25
CA GLY A 132 9.22 8.73 4.64
C GLY A 132 10.35 7.74 4.42
N ASP A 133 11.19 7.98 3.41
CA ASP A 133 12.34 7.12 3.12
C ASP A 133 13.44 7.22 4.19
N TYR A 134 13.49 8.33 4.93
CA TYR A 134 14.63 8.62 5.80
C TYR A 134 14.29 8.93 7.26
N ALA A 135 13.29 9.78 7.54
CA ALA A 135 13.25 10.45 8.86
C ALA A 135 11.87 10.72 9.47
N SER A 136 10.77 10.44 8.78
CA SER A 136 9.42 10.60 9.36
C SER A 136 9.13 9.60 10.47
N GLY A 137 9.79 8.43 10.42
CA GLY A 137 9.58 7.29 11.32
C GLY A 137 8.78 6.14 10.71
N THR A 138 8.21 6.30 9.51
CA THR A 138 7.62 5.18 8.75
C THR A 138 8.68 4.22 8.21
N ASN A 139 8.31 2.99 7.89
CA ASN A 139 9.21 2.04 7.23
C ASN A 139 9.10 2.18 5.71
N HIS A 140 10.23 2.26 5.02
CA HIS A 140 10.27 2.37 3.56
C HIS A 140 10.37 1.02 2.82
N THR A 141 10.35 -0.11 3.54
CA THR A 141 10.27 -1.44 2.94
C THR A 141 8.79 -1.75 2.71
N LEU A 142 8.32 -1.48 1.50
CA LEU A 142 6.91 -1.43 1.16
C LEU A 142 6.54 -2.42 0.03
N PRO A 143 5.27 -2.82 -0.04
CA PRO A 143 4.77 -3.66 -1.12
C PRO A 143 4.72 -2.89 -2.45
N THR A 144 5.28 -3.49 -3.50
CA THR A 144 5.37 -2.94 -4.87
C THR A 144 4.58 -3.76 -5.88
N ALA A 145 4.49 -3.35 -7.15
CA ALA A 145 3.87 -4.11 -8.23
C ALA A 145 2.40 -4.51 -7.94
N GLY A 146 1.64 -3.57 -7.35
CA GLY A 146 0.22 -3.77 -6.99
C GLY A 146 -0.02 -4.69 -5.79
N THR A 147 1.02 -5.15 -5.10
CA THR A 147 0.89 -6.04 -3.94
C THR A 147 0.37 -5.36 -2.68
N ALA A 148 0.32 -4.01 -2.65
CA ALA A 148 -0.32 -3.23 -1.59
C ALA A 148 -1.83 -3.52 -1.43
N ARG A 149 -2.42 -4.31 -2.35
CA ARG A 149 -3.77 -4.87 -2.22
C ARG A 149 -3.92 -5.89 -1.11
N PHE A 150 -2.85 -6.58 -0.74
CA PHE A 150 -2.89 -7.70 0.21
C PHE A 150 -1.65 -7.84 1.09
N TYR A 151 -0.59 -7.08 0.84
CA TYR A 151 0.56 -6.94 1.73
C TYR A 151 0.57 -5.57 2.42
N SER A 152 1.07 -5.55 3.64
CA SER A 152 1.44 -4.32 4.36
C SER A 152 2.94 -4.06 4.18
N GLY A 153 3.35 -2.80 4.38
CA GLY A 153 4.76 -2.47 4.62
C GLY A 153 5.32 -3.19 5.85
N VAL A 154 6.65 -3.33 5.91
CA VAL A 154 7.32 -3.97 7.04
C VAL A 154 7.01 -3.21 8.33
N SER A 155 6.54 -3.94 9.34
CA SER A 155 6.21 -3.39 10.65
C SER A 155 6.77 -4.27 11.76
N ILE A 156 6.52 -3.89 13.01
CA ILE A 156 6.88 -4.72 14.17
C ILE A 156 6.21 -6.11 14.06
N ASP A 157 4.99 -6.18 13.54
CA ASP A 157 4.24 -7.44 13.41
C ASP A 157 4.90 -8.41 12.42
N SER A 158 5.64 -7.90 11.43
CA SER A 158 6.43 -8.72 10.49
C SER A 158 7.49 -9.58 11.19
N PHE A 159 7.92 -9.19 12.40
CA PHE A 159 8.90 -9.91 13.21
C PHE A 159 8.27 -10.70 14.36
N GLN A 160 6.94 -10.73 14.44
CA GLN A 160 6.19 -11.42 15.47
C GLN A 160 5.42 -12.62 14.91
N LYS A 161 4.99 -13.50 15.81
CA LYS A 161 4.05 -14.59 15.50
C LYS A 161 3.00 -14.62 16.61
N SER A 162 1.73 -14.58 16.23
CA SER A 162 0.63 -14.71 17.18
C SER A 162 0.37 -16.19 17.49
N ILE A 163 0.52 -16.58 18.76
CA ILE A 163 0.18 -17.92 19.24
C ILE A 163 -1.14 -17.85 20.01
N THR A 164 -2.17 -18.56 19.55
CA THR A 164 -3.46 -18.63 20.25
C THR A 164 -3.44 -19.70 21.34
N PHE A 165 -3.87 -19.35 22.55
CA PHE A 165 -4.00 -20.29 23.66
C PHE A 165 -5.46 -20.49 24.03
N GLN A 166 -5.83 -21.73 24.32
CA GLN A 166 -7.19 -22.11 24.69
C GLN A 166 -7.16 -22.90 25.99
N ARG A 167 -8.00 -22.52 26.94
CA ARG A 167 -8.20 -23.28 28.19
C ARG A 167 -9.68 -23.34 28.50
N LEU A 168 -10.22 -24.56 28.58
CA LEU A 168 -11.59 -24.80 28.99
C LEU A 168 -11.60 -25.31 30.43
N SER A 169 -12.52 -24.77 31.25
CA SER A 169 -12.94 -25.47 32.46
C SER A 169 -13.80 -26.66 32.09
N ARG A 170 -14.00 -27.59 33.04
CA ARG A 170 -14.93 -28.71 32.88
C ARG A 170 -16.34 -28.24 32.52
N GLU A 171 -16.87 -27.25 33.22
CA GLU A 171 -18.18 -26.66 32.93
C GLU A 171 -18.22 -26.03 31.54
N GLY A 172 -17.15 -25.34 31.14
CA GLY A 172 -17.02 -24.76 29.79
C GLY A 172 -17.08 -25.83 28.70
N LEU A 173 -16.39 -26.96 28.89
CA LEU A 173 -16.46 -28.09 27.98
C LEU A 173 -17.87 -28.68 27.91
N VAL A 174 -18.53 -28.90 29.05
CA VAL A 174 -19.91 -29.45 29.08
C VAL A 174 -20.87 -28.53 28.33
N ARG A 175 -20.75 -27.20 28.48
CA ARG A 175 -21.58 -26.24 27.74
C ARG A 175 -21.33 -26.27 26.22
N LEU A 176 -20.07 -26.47 25.80
CA LEU A 176 -19.71 -26.53 24.37
C LEU A 176 -19.93 -27.91 23.74
N ALA A 177 -19.99 -28.98 24.53
CA ALA A 177 -20.02 -30.34 24.05
C ALA A 177 -21.17 -30.63 23.07
N PRO A 178 -22.41 -30.13 23.26
CA PRO A 178 -23.48 -30.34 22.27
C PRO A 178 -23.12 -29.78 20.90
N THR A 179 -22.58 -28.56 20.83
CA THR A 179 -22.15 -27.92 19.59
C THR A 179 -21.01 -28.70 18.94
N LEU A 180 -19.96 -29.02 19.71
CA LEU A 180 -18.79 -29.73 19.21
C LEU A 180 -19.15 -31.11 18.64
N LYS A 181 -19.98 -31.88 19.35
CA LYS A 181 -20.41 -33.22 18.91
C LYS A 181 -21.30 -33.15 17.67
N THR A 182 -22.18 -32.14 17.59
CA THR A 182 -23.07 -31.94 16.42
C THR A 182 -22.27 -31.59 15.18
N LEU A 183 -21.35 -30.63 15.27
CA LEU A 183 -20.50 -30.23 14.14
C LEU A 183 -19.59 -31.37 13.70
N ALA A 184 -18.91 -32.03 14.64
CA ALA A 184 -18.05 -33.17 14.32
C ALA A 184 -18.81 -34.34 13.68
N ALA A 185 -20.06 -34.59 14.08
CA ALA A 185 -20.90 -35.60 13.45
C ALA A 185 -21.31 -35.20 12.02
N ALA A 186 -21.69 -33.93 11.80
CA ALA A 186 -22.06 -33.41 10.49
C ALA A 186 -20.90 -33.45 9.49
N GLU A 187 -19.67 -33.25 9.95
CA GLU A 187 -18.45 -33.38 9.15
C GLU A 187 -17.97 -34.84 8.98
N GLY A 188 -18.61 -35.81 9.62
CA GLY A 188 -18.19 -37.22 9.59
C GLY A 188 -16.92 -37.52 10.39
N LEU A 189 -16.47 -36.60 11.26
CA LEU A 189 -15.25 -36.70 12.06
C LEU A 189 -15.50 -37.37 13.42
N GLU A 190 -15.84 -38.66 13.40
CA GLU A 190 -16.22 -39.43 14.60
C GLU A 190 -15.15 -39.41 15.72
N ALA A 191 -13.86 -39.41 15.37
CA ALA A 191 -12.78 -39.31 16.37
C ALA A 191 -12.78 -37.96 17.13
N HIS A 192 -13.11 -36.85 16.46
CA HIS A 192 -13.21 -35.53 17.09
C HIS A 192 -14.37 -35.50 18.08
N LYS A 193 -15.54 -36.02 17.67
CA LYS A 193 -16.72 -36.18 18.54
C LYS A 193 -16.38 -37.01 19.79
N ARG A 194 -15.76 -38.19 19.61
CA ARG A 194 -15.38 -39.08 20.72
C ARG A 194 -14.40 -38.41 21.69
N ALA A 195 -13.47 -37.58 21.19
CA ALA A 195 -12.52 -36.86 22.04
C ALA A 195 -13.22 -35.91 23.04
N VAL A 196 -14.35 -35.32 22.64
CA VAL A 196 -15.22 -34.51 23.52
C VAL A 196 -15.95 -35.41 24.50
N GLU A 197 -16.61 -36.45 24.01
CA GLU A 197 -17.42 -37.34 24.83
C GLU A 197 -16.64 -38.03 25.96
N ILE A 198 -15.41 -38.47 25.70
CA ILE A 198 -14.56 -39.11 26.72
C ILE A 198 -14.31 -38.16 27.90
N ARG A 199 -14.05 -36.88 27.63
CA ARG A 199 -13.76 -35.86 28.65
C ARG A 199 -15.02 -35.37 29.35
N GLU A 200 -16.11 -35.22 28.61
CA GLU A 200 -17.43 -34.87 29.15
C GLU A 200 -17.89 -35.89 30.21
N ARG A 201 -17.62 -37.19 29.98
CA ARG A 201 -17.94 -38.29 30.90
C ARG A 201 -16.94 -38.50 32.04
N SER A 202 -15.73 -37.95 31.94
CA SER A 202 -14.72 -38.03 33.01
C SER A 202 -15.14 -37.18 34.22
#